data_AF-A0A5J4NGD6-F1
#
_entry.id   AF-A0A5J4NGD6-F1
#
_cell.length_a   1.000
_cell.length_b   1.000
_cell.length_c   1.000
_cell.angle_alpha   90.00
_cell.angle_beta   90.00
_cell.angle_gamma   90.00
#
_symmetry.space_group_name_H-M   'P 1'
#
loop_
_entity.id
_entity.type
_entity.pdbx_description
1 polymer ?
#
loop_
_entity_poly.entity_id
_entity_poly.type
_entity_poly.pdbx_seq_one_letter_code
_entity_poly.pdbx_strand_id
1 'polypeptide(L)'
;MSWLFGYGKPAPSDPVTHTPGAPSPPVPPPNKNEHNFDEPGASYRFDSAALERAAKAAKELEASSTIEFEAELRHKNEMKQIEAKIRGEAQVERENRELRLERARLEAKEYRQTILESISTAGSVLGSGLNAFISERDKVATVIGSLTLLAGGIYGAKYGIGTVARLAEARIGKPSLVRDTSRLNIVDTLRHPILSLAKHSGMDYAILTGGDIAPMGNEGVTAVHKVFDWANTSKKGVLLFVDEADAFLRKREQERISEGLRATLNAFLFRTGEQSKKFMLVLASNQPEQFDWAINDRMDEIVQFDLPGLAERERLVRHYFDLYLLQPSLDKRQRIRLADDIDYTAECEEVARRTEGLSGREISKVAVAWQASLRIGCELP
;
A
#
# COMPACT_ATOMS: atom_id res chain seq x y z
N MET A 1 -41.15 -23.22 -5.88
CA MET A 1 -41.58 -22.31 -6.95
C MET A 1 -40.47 -22.25 -7.98
N SER A 2 -40.78 -22.67 -9.20
CA SER A 2 -39.91 -22.55 -10.38
C SER A 2 -40.04 -21.14 -10.97
N TRP A 3 -39.18 -20.84 -11.96
CA TRP A 3 -39.14 -19.69 -12.89
C TRP A 3 -38.44 -18.43 -12.38
N LEU A 4 -37.75 -17.62 -13.18
CA LEU A 4 -37.02 -17.69 -14.46
C LEU A 4 -36.57 -16.23 -14.66
N PHE A 5 -35.34 -15.94 -15.12
CA PHE A 5 -35.06 -14.89 -16.13
C PHE A 5 -33.56 -14.79 -16.42
N GLY A 6 -33.22 -15.08 -17.67
CA GLY A 6 -31.98 -14.67 -18.31
C GLY A 6 -32.30 -13.77 -19.51
N TYR A 7 -31.32 -13.00 -19.95
CA TYR A 7 -31.30 -12.33 -21.25
C TYR A 7 -29.86 -12.28 -21.79
N GLY A 8 -29.65 -12.68 -23.05
CA GLY A 8 -28.40 -12.51 -23.80
C GLY A 8 -28.17 -13.55 -24.91
N LYS A 9 -28.58 -13.25 -26.15
CA LYS A 9 -28.29 -13.94 -27.46
C LYS A 9 -27.16 -13.17 -28.22
N PRO A 10 -26.63 -13.58 -29.41
CA PRO A 10 -26.62 -14.86 -30.17
C PRO A 10 -25.27 -15.29 -30.87
N ALA A 11 -25.23 -16.55 -31.38
CA ALA A 11 -24.62 -17.23 -32.58
C ALA A 11 -23.53 -16.55 -33.49
N PRO A 12 -22.64 -17.30 -34.24
CA PRO A 12 -22.97 -18.43 -35.16
C PRO A 12 -21.97 -19.63 -35.26
N SER A 13 -22.27 -20.50 -36.23
CA SER A 13 -22.09 -21.96 -36.36
C SER A 13 -20.86 -22.49 -37.15
N ASP A 14 -20.65 -23.81 -37.00
CA ASP A 14 -19.57 -24.72 -37.44
C ASP A 14 -19.17 -24.77 -38.93
N PRO A 15 -18.07 -25.48 -39.25
CA PRO A 15 -18.30 -26.74 -39.99
C PRO A 15 -17.51 -27.98 -39.51
N VAL A 16 -18.12 -29.12 -39.82
CA VAL A 16 -17.73 -30.52 -39.60
C VAL A 16 -16.50 -30.92 -40.41
N THR A 17 -15.59 -31.69 -39.80
CA THR A 17 -14.50 -32.41 -40.50
C THR A 17 -14.73 -33.92 -40.44
N HIS A 18 -14.81 -34.53 -41.63
CA HIS A 18 -14.81 -35.97 -41.84
C HIS A 18 -13.38 -36.49 -41.89
N THR A 19 -13.04 -37.47 -41.06
CA THR A 19 -11.80 -38.25 -41.11
C THR A 19 -12.04 -39.63 -41.74
N PRO A 20 -11.29 -40.05 -42.77
CA PRO A 20 -11.38 -41.39 -43.33
C PRO A 20 -10.34 -42.39 -42.75
N GLY A 21 -10.85 -43.56 -42.35
CA GLY A 21 -10.34 -44.90 -42.73
C GLY A 21 -8.93 -45.36 -42.32
N ALA A 22 -8.87 -46.34 -41.40
CA ALA A 22 -7.78 -47.32 -41.30
C ALA A 22 -8.28 -48.69 -41.82
N PRO A 23 -7.51 -49.44 -42.64
CA PRO A 23 -7.95 -50.71 -43.19
C PRO A 23 -7.59 -51.92 -42.31
N SER A 24 -8.52 -52.87 -42.24
CA SER A 24 -8.38 -54.22 -41.67
C SER A 24 -8.05 -55.27 -42.76
N PRO A 25 -7.42 -56.42 -42.41
CA PRO A 25 -6.81 -57.35 -43.36
C PRO A 25 -7.79 -58.32 -44.07
N PRO A 26 -7.39 -58.95 -45.20
CA PRO A 26 -8.27 -59.80 -46.00
C PRO A 26 -8.38 -61.26 -45.50
N VAL A 27 -9.54 -61.85 -45.80
CA VAL A 27 -9.98 -63.24 -45.53
C VAL A 27 -9.67 -64.15 -46.76
N PRO A 28 -9.44 -65.47 -46.59
CA PRO A 28 -9.04 -66.37 -47.68
C PRO A 28 -10.22 -66.92 -48.52
N PRO A 29 -9.95 -67.51 -49.71
CA PRO A 29 -10.99 -67.98 -50.63
C PRO A 29 -11.60 -69.35 -50.23
N PRO A 30 -12.80 -69.70 -50.74
CA PRO A 30 -13.53 -70.90 -50.35
C PRO A 30 -13.08 -72.15 -51.12
N ASN A 31 -13.15 -73.30 -50.45
CA ASN A 31 -12.88 -74.61 -51.01
C ASN A 31 -14.15 -75.22 -51.61
N LYS A 32 -13.98 -75.96 -52.71
CA LYS A 32 -15.02 -76.62 -53.52
C LYS A 32 -15.51 -77.91 -52.87
N ASN A 33 -16.79 -78.21 -53.10
CA ASN A 33 -17.47 -79.43 -52.69
C ASN A 33 -16.97 -80.65 -53.50
N GLU A 34 -16.84 -81.78 -52.80
CA GLU A 34 -16.74 -83.13 -53.33
C GLU A 34 -18.07 -83.61 -53.92
N HIS A 35 -18.02 -84.36 -55.02
CA HIS A 35 -18.80 -85.60 -55.16
C HIS A 35 -18.13 -86.57 -56.15
N ASN A 36 -18.26 -87.85 -55.79
CA ASN A 36 -17.54 -89.05 -56.24
C ASN A 36 -18.26 -89.77 -57.39
N PHE A 37 -17.46 -90.54 -58.18
CA PHE A 37 -17.67 -91.89 -58.77
C PHE A 37 -18.94 -92.13 -59.63
N ASP A 38 -18.97 -92.87 -60.75
CA ASP A 38 -18.09 -93.87 -61.36
C ASP A 38 -18.52 -94.13 -62.84
N GLU A 39 -17.63 -94.78 -63.60
CA GLU A 39 -17.70 -95.20 -65.01
C GLU A 39 -18.69 -96.39 -65.32
N PRO A 40 -18.60 -97.13 -66.45
CA PRO A 40 -19.04 -96.76 -67.80
C PRO A 40 -19.99 -97.83 -68.43
N GLY A 41 -20.64 -97.47 -69.54
CA GLY A 41 -21.38 -98.42 -70.38
C GLY A 41 -21.36 -98.00 -71.84
N ALA A 42 -20.61 -98.73 -72.66
CA ALA A 42 -20.33 -98.44 -74.06
C ALA A 42 -21.56 -98.52 -74.98
N SER A 43 -21.67 -97.57 -75.91
CA SER A 43 -22.09 -97.85 -77.29
C SER A 43 -21.70 -96.69 -78.21
N TYR A 44 -20.86 -96.96 -79.21
CA TYR A 44 -20.51 -96.01 -80.25
C TYR A 44 -21.73 -95.72 -81.13
N ARG A 45 -22.11 -94.44 -81.22
CA ARG A 45 -23.01 -93.89 -82.25
C ARG A 45 -22.54 -92.47 -82.60
N PHE A 46 -22.45 -92.16 -83.88
CA PHE A 46 -21.96 -90.86 -84.39
C PHE A 46 -22.92 -89.72 -83.99
N ASP A 47 -22.46 -88.76 -83.16
CA ASP A 47 -23.24 -87.60 -82.69
C ASP A 47 -22.81 -86.28 -83.38
N SER A 48 -23.73 -85.64 -84.10
CA SER A 48 -23.55 -84.35 -84.79
C SER A 48 -23.37 -83.14 -83.84
N ALA A 49 -23.74 -83.26 -82.56
CA ALA A 49 -23.64 -82.20 -81.57
C ALA A 49 -22.19 -81.95 -81.06
N ALA A 50 -21.27 -82.89 -81.26
CA ALA A 50 -19.86 -82.71 -80.90
C ALA A 50 -19.13 -81.79 -81.88
N LEU A 51 -19.51 -81.83 -83.17
CA LEU A 51 -18.88 -81.03 -84.22
C LEU A 51 -19.26 -79.54 -84.13
N GLU A 52 -20.50 -79.24 -83.74
CA GLU A 52 -20.99 -77.86 -83.63
C GLU A 52 -20.39 -77.11 -82.43
N ARG A 53 -20.13 -77.81 -81.32
CA ARG A 53 -19.38 -77.25 -80.18
C ARG A 53 -17.91 -77.01 -80.52
N ALA A 54 -17.29 -77.90 -81.30
CA ALA A 54 -15.92 -77.70 -81.78
C ALA A 54 -15.82 -76.49 -82.74
N ALA A 55 -16.80 -76.32 -83.63
CA ALA A 55 -16.85 -75.16 -84.54
C ALA A 55 -17.10 -73.83 -83.82
N LYS A 56 -17.93 -73.83 -82.75
CA LYS A 56 -18.18 -72.63 -81.95
C LYS A 56 -16.98 -72.27 -81.07
N ALA A 57 -16.31 -73.26 -80.48
CA ALA A 57 -15.06 -73.07 -79.76
C ALA A 57 -13.93 -72.54 -80.66
N ALA A 58 -13.84 -73.00 -81.91
CA ALA A 58 -12.88 -72.48 -82.89
C ALA A 58 -13.14 -71.01 -83.25
N LYS A 59 -14.41 -70.61 -83.46
CA LYS A 59 -14.78 -69.20 -83.71
C LYS A 59 -14.54 -68.29 -82.50
N GLU A 60 -14.77 -68.80 -81.28
CA GLU A 60 -14.50 -68.06 -80.05
C GLU A 60 -12.98 -67.90 -79.82
N LEU A 61 -12.15 -68.87 -80.24
CA LEU A 61 -10.68 -68.77 -80.22
C LEU A 61 -10.13 -67.75 -81.23
N GLU A 62 -10.71 -67.70 -82.44
CA GLU A 62 -10.31 -66.70 -83.44
C GLU A 62 -10.73 -65.28 -83.00
N ALA A 63 -11.93 -65.12 -82.43
CA ALA A 63 -12.39 -63.86 -81.85
C ALA A 63 -11.55 -63.42 -80.63
N SER A 64 -11.13 -64.35 -79.76
CA SER A 64 -10.26 -64.00 -78.63
C SER A 64 -8.87 -63.58 -79.10
N SER A 65 -8.30 -64.26 -80.10
CA SER A 65 -6.97 -63.93 -80.63
C SER A 65 -6.89 -62.54 -81.27
N THR A 66 -7.96 -62.10 -81.92
CA THR A 66 -8.03 -60.77 -82.55
C THR A 66 -8.18 -59.65 -81.53
N ILE A 67 -8.95 -59.87 -80.47
CA ILE A 67 -9.11 -58.91 -79.36
C ILE A 67 -7.80 -58.77 -78.58
N GLU A 68 -7.09 -59.88 -78.34
CA GLU A 68 -5.78 -59.87 -77.68
C GLU A 68 -4.74 -59.10 -78.50
N PHE A 69 -4.69 -59.30 -79.82
CA PHE A 69 -3.78 -58.57 -80.69
C PHE A 69 -4.08 -57.07 -80.74
N GLU A 70 -5.35 -56.67 -80.78
CA GLU A 70 -5.76 -55.27 -80.74
C GLU A 70 -5.43 -54.62 -79.37
N ALA A 71 -5.66 -55.34 -78.27
CA ALA A 71 -5.30 -54.90 -76.93
C ALA A 71 -3.78 -54.72 -76.79
N GLU A 72 -2.97 -55.63 -77.35
CA GLU A 72 -1.51 -55.54 -77.31
C GLU A 72 -0.99 -54.38 -78.15
N LEU A 73 -1.61 -54.08 -79.30
CA LEU A 73 -1.25 -52.94 -80.13
C LEU A 73 -1.57 -51.60 -79.43
N ARG A 74 -2.73 -51.52 -78.77
CA ARG A 74 -3.11 -50.35 -77.95
C ARG A 74 -2.14 -50.17 -76.79
N HIS A 75 -1.82 -51.25 -76.08
CA HIS A 75 -0.85 -51.22 -74.99
C HIS A 75 0.54 -50.77 -75.47
N LYS A 76 1.00 -51.24 -76.65
CA LYS A 76 2.28 -50.79 -77.25
C LYS A 76 2.26 -49.31 -77.62
N ASN A 77 1.14 -48.79 -78.12
CA ASN A 77 1.01 -47.38 -78.47
C ASN A 77 0.93 -46.48 -77.22
N GLU A 78 0.15 -46.86 -76.22
CA GLU A 78 0.06 -46.16 -74.93
C GLU A 78 1.41 -46.17 -74.22
N MET A 79 2.12 -47.30 -74.20
CA MET A 79 3.46 -47.39 -73.61
C MET A 79 4.46 -46.44 -74.27
N LYS A 80 4.44 -46.29 -75.60
CA LYS A 80 5.32 -45.33 -76.29
C LYS A 80 4.98 -43.88 -75.96
N GLN A 81 3.70 -43.55 -75.80
CA GLN A 81 3.28 -42.20 -75.38
C GLN A 81 3.69 -41.92 -73.93
N ILE A 82 3.53 -42.91 -73.04
CA ILE A 82 3.96 -42.82 -71.65
C ILE A 82 5.48 -42.67 -71.57
N GLU A 83 6.23 -43.45 -72.34
CA GLU A 83 7.71 -43.37 -72.39
C GLU A 83 8.18 -42.01 -72.90
N ALA A 84 7.59 -41.48 -73.97
CA ALA A 84 7.91 -40.15 -74.49
C ALA A 84 7.59 -39.04 -73.47
N LYS A 85 6.47 -39.16 -72.75
CA LYS A 85 6.07 -38.20 -71.71
C LYS A 85 7.02 -38.26 -70.51
N ILE A 86 7.33 -39.44 -69.99
CA ILE A 86 8.28 -39.64 -68.90
C ILE A 86 9.66 -39.08 -69.28
N ARG A 87 10.10 -39.31 -70.52
CA ARG A 87 11.40 -38.83 -71.00
C ARG A 87 11.45 -37.29 -71.09
N GLY A 88 10.38 -36.66 -71.57
CA GLY A 88 10.26 -35.20 -71.62
C GLY A 88 10.22 -34.57 -70.23
N GLU A 89 9.40 -35.13 -69.33
CA GLU A 89 9.31 -34.67 -67.94
C GLU A 89 10.66 -34.84 -67.21
N ALA A 90 11.38 -35.96 -67.43
CA ALA A 90 12.69 -36.19 -66.83
C ALA A 90 13.78 -35.22 -67.33
N GLN A 91 13.71 -34.72 -68.56
CA GLN A 91 14.63 -33.70 -69.07
C GLN A 91 14.33 -32.32 -68.50
N VAL A 92 13.05 -31.92 -68.50
CA VAL A 92 12.60 -30.65 -67.92
C VAL A 92 12.89 -30.61 -66.41
N GLU A 93 12.75 -31.73 -65.71
CA GLU A 93 13.07 -31.81 -64.29
C GLU A 93 14.58 -31.65 -64.01
N ARG A 94 15.45 -32.18 -64.89
CA ARG A 94 16.91 -32.02 -64.76
C ARG A 94 17.34 -30.57 -64.97
N GLU A 95 16.87 -29.93 -66.04
CA GLU A 95 17.17 -28.52 -66.32
C GLU A 95 16.60 -27.58 -65.24
N ASN A 96 15.37 -27.85 -64.78
CA ASN A 96 14.77 -27.07 -63.69
C ASN A 96 15.47 -27.27 -62.34
N ARG A 97 16.05 -28.45 -62.09
CA ARG A 97 16.81 -28.71 -60.85
C ARG A 97 18.07 -27.85 -60.81
N GLU A 98 18.78 -27.72 -61.92
CA GLU A 98 19.97 -26.88 -62.01
C GLU A 98 19.64 -25.40 -61.85
N LEU A 99 18.59 -24.92 -62.53
CA LEU A 99 18.10 -23.55 -62.38
C LEU A 99 17.65 -23.21 -60.95
N ARG A 100 17.02 -24.15 -60.25
CA ARG A 100 16.64 -23.96 -58.82
C ARG A 100 17.86 -23.88 -57.92
N LEU A 101 18.87 -24.70 -58.17
CA LEU A 101 20.11 -24.69 -57.39
C LEU A 101 20.92 -23.42 -57.63
N GLU A 102 20.97 -22.92 -58.86
CA GLU A 102 21.63 -21.66 -59.18
C GLU A 102 20.91 -20.46 -58.56
N ARG A 103 19.58 -20.37 -58.67
CA ARG A 103 18.79 -19.34 -57.99
C ARG A 103 18.99 -19.37 -56.48
N ALA A 104 18.93 -20.55 -55.85
CA ALA A 104 19.16 -20.69 -54.41
C ALA A 104 20.58 -20.26 -54.00
N ARG A 105 21.61 -20.51 -54.84
CA ARG A 105 22.98 -20.06 -54.58
C ARG A 105 23.17 -18.56 -54.76
N LEU A 106 22.54 -17.96 -55.78
CA LEU A 106 22.57 -16.52 -56.02
C LEU A 106 21.84 -15.78 -54.90
N GLU A 107 20.63 -16.21 -54.55
CA GLU A 107 19.85 -15.67 -53.43
C GLU A 107 20.62 -15.79 -52.10
N ALA A 108 21.28 -16.92 -51.84
CA ALA A 108 22.09 -17.06 -50.63
C ALA A 108 23.31 -16.11 -50.61
N LYS A 109 23.89 -15.80 -51.77
CA LYS A 109 25.02 -14.84 -51.88
C LYS A 109 24.54 -13.40 -51.68
N GLU A 110 23.45 -13.02 -52.36
CA GLU A 110 22.84 -11.71 -52.24
C GLU A 110 22.33 -11.47 -50.82
N TYR A 111 21.63 -12.44 -50.23
CA TYR A 111 21.14 -12.36 -48.85
C TYR A 111 22.27 -12.12 -47.84
N ARG A 112 23.41 -12.82 -47.99
CA ARG A 112 24.59 -12.58 -47.14
C ARG A 112 25.13 -11.16 -47.33
N GLN A 113 25.20 -10.67 -48.57
CA GLN A 113 25.67 -9.32 -48.85
C GLN A 113 24.71 -8.26 -48.29
N THR A 114 23.39 -8.42 -48.49
CA THR A 114 22.37 -7.51 -47.97
C THR A 114 22.35 -7.49 -46.45
N ILE A 115 22.54 -8.63 -45.77
CA ILE A 115 22.67 -8.65 -44.31
C ILE A 115 23.92 -7.88 -43.88
N LEU A 116 25.06 -8.11 -44.51
CA LEU A 116 26.29 -7.42 -44.15
C LEU A 116 26.20 -5.92 -44.40
N GLU A 117 25.60 -5.51 -45.52
CA GLU A 117 25.38 -4.12 -45.87
C GLU A 117 24.38 -3.45 -44.92
N SER A 118 23.30 -4.12 -44.56
CA SER A 118 22.33 -3.59 -43.58
C SER A 118 22.90 -3.51 -42.17
N ILE A 119 23.71 -4.48 -41.72
CA ILE A 119 24.41 -4.41 -40.43
C ILE A 119 25.43 -3.27 -40.43
N SER A 120 26.22 -3.13 -41.49
CA SER A 120 27.23 -2.07 -41.62
C SER A 120 26.58 -0.68 -41.71
N THR A 121 25.49 -0.56 -42.47
CA THR A 121 24.73 0.69 -42.61
C THR A 121 24.02 1.05 -41.30
N ALA A 122 23.39 0.08 -40.63
CA ALA A 122 22.79 0.30 -39.33
C ALA A 122 23.85 0.69 -38.28
N GLY A 123 25.01 0.02 -38.30
CA GLY A 123 26.13 0.30 -37.41
C GLY A 123 26.78 1.65 -37.65
N SER A 124 26.90 2.09 -38.90
CA SER A 124 27.46 3.41 -39.24
C SER A 124 26.47 4.55 -38.98
N VAL A 125 25.18 4.35 -39.23
CA VAL A 125 24.13 5.33 -38.90
C VAL A 125 23.97 5.46 -37.38
N LEU A 126 23.95 4.36 -36.63
CA LEU A 126 23.95 4.39 -35.16
C LEU A 126 25.25 4.96 -34.61
N GLY A 127 26.40 4.57 -35.17
CA GLY A 127 27.71 5.05 -34.73
C GLY A 127 27.90 6.54 -34.98
N SER A 128 27.48 7.05 -36.14
CA SER A 128 27.52 8.49 -36.45
C SER A 128 26.52 9.28 -35.60
N GLY A 129 25.31 8.76 -35.37
CA GLY A 129 24.33 9.38 -34.48
C GLY A 129 24.79 9.43 -33.02
N LEU A 130 25.36 8.34 -32.50
CA LEU A 130 25.92 8.28 -31.14
C LEU A 130 27.18 9.13 -31.01
N ASN A 131 28.06 9.15 -32.01
CA ASN A 131 29.26 9.99 -31.98
C ASN A 131 28.91 11.47 -32.07
N ALA A 132 27.91 11.85 -32.88
CA ALA A 132 27.38 13.21 -32.92
C ALA A 132 26.75 13.60 -31.57
N PHE A 133 26.01 12.68 -30.95
CA PHE A 133 25.42 12.90 -29.62
C PHE A 133 26.48 13.03 -28.52
N ILE A 134 27.52 12.18 -28.52
CA ILE A 134 28.61 12.21 -27.52
C ILE A 134 29.52 13.42 -27.72
N SER A 135 29.73 13.86 -28.95
CA SER A 135 30.57 15.02 -29.27
C SER A 135 29.94 16.33 -28.81
N GLU A 136 28.61 16.39 -28.71
CA GLU A 136 27.87 17.58 -28.29
C GLU A 136 27.69 17.58 -26.76
N ARG A 137 28.67 18.18 -26.07
CA ARG A 137 28.75 18.21 -24.60
C ARG A 137 27.46 18.69 -23.93
N ASP A 138 26.75 19.64 -24.54
CA ASP A 138 25.52 20.20 -23.98
C ASP A 138 24.35 19.21 -24.00
N LYS A 139 24.24 18.39 -25.06
CA LYS A 139 23.20 17.34 -25.15
C LYS A 139 23.47 16.21 -24.16
N VAL A 140 24.72 15.77 -24.06
CA VAL A 140 25.14 14.76 -23.08
C VAL A 140 24.87 15.26 -21.66
N ALA A 141 25.26 16.50 -21.35
CA ALA A 141 25.05 17.09 -20.03
C ALA A 141 23.56 17.19 -19.68
N THR A 142 22.70 17.56 -20.64
CA THR A 142 21.25 17.66 -20.44
C THR A 142 20.63 16.29 -20.15
N VAL A 143 21.05 15.24 -20.85
CA VAL A 143 20.54 13.88 -20.65
C VAL A 143 21.04 13.27 -19.34
N ILE A 144 22.31 13.44 -19.01
CA ILE A 144 22.86 12.98 -17.72
C ILE A 144 22.20 13.77 -16.57
N GLY A 145 22.03 15.07 -16.75
CA GLY A 145 21.36 15.95 -15.79
C GLY A 145 19.93 15.52 -15.54
N SER A 146 19.15 15.26 -16.60
CA SER A 146 17.76 14.83 -16.48
C SER A 146 17.62 13.45 -15.83
N LEU A 147 18.48 12.49 -16.18
CA LEU A 147 18.49 11.16 -15.58
C LEU A 147 18.85 11.22 -14.08
N THR A 148 19.84 12.06 -13.72
CA THR A 148 20.26 12.27 -12.34
C THR A 148 19.16 12.95 -11.52
N LEU A 149 18.47 13.93 -12.11
CA LEU A 149 17.35 14.63 -11.46
C LEU A 149 16.17 13.67 -11.24
N LEU A 150 15.90 12.78 -12.20
CA LEU A 150 14.86 11.76 -12.07
C LEU A 150 15.20 10.74 -10.97
N ALA A 151 16.45 10.24 -10.94
CA ALA A 151 16.93 9.34 -9.89
C ALA A 151 16.92 10.02 -8.50
N GLY A 152 17.39 11.27 -8.42
CA GLY A 152 17.34 12.09 -7.21
C GLY A 152 15.91 12.38 -6.75
N GLY A 153 14.97 12.59 -7.68
CA GLY A 153 13.55 12.76 -7.41
C GLY A 153 12.90 11.50 -6.84
N ILE A 154 13.16 10.33 -7.42
CA ILE A 154 12.65 9.04 -6.93
C ILE A 154 13.23 8.73 -5.55
N TYR A 155 14.53 8.94 -5.35
CA TYR A 155 15.18 8.72 -4.06
C TYR A 155 14.67 9.72 -3.01
N GLY A 156 14.61 11.01 -3.36
CA GLY A 156 14.05 12.07 -2.51
C GLY A 156 12.60 11.80 -2.12
N ALA A 157 11.75 11.32 -3.03
CA ALA A 157 10.39 10.93 -2.71
C ALA A 157 10.35 9.72 -1.76
N LYS A 158 11.13 8.66 -2.05
CA LYS A 158 11.15 7.44 -1.23
C LYS A 158 11.58 7.68 0.22
N TYR A 159 12.55 8.58 0.45
CA TYR A 159 13.05 8.89 1.79
C TYR A 159 12.44 10.15 2.43
N GLY A 160 11.87 11.06 1.64
CA GLY A 160 11.32 12.34 2.11
C GLY A 160 9.87 12.28 2.61
N ILE A 161 9.10 11.25 2.23
CA ILE A 161 7.70 11.09 2.66
C ILE A 161 7.57 11.05 4.20
N GLY A 162 8.54 10.46 4.91
CA GLY A 162 8.49 10.32 6.37
C GLY A 162 8.60 11.65 7.14
N THR A 163 9.34 12.63 6.60
CA THR A 163 9.52 13.94 7.25
C THR A 163 8.43 14.93 6.89
N VAL A 164 7.94 14.89 5.64
CA VAL A 164 6.82 15.75 5.20
C VAL A 164 5.50 15.30 5.83
N ALA A 165 5.26 13.99 5.97
CA ALA A 165 4.09 13.47 6.66
C ALA A 165 4.04 13.96 8.13
N ARG A 166 5.18 13.98 8.84
CA ARG A 166 5.24 14.55 10.20
C ARG A 166 4.96 16.06 10.24
N LEU A 167 5.39 16.79 9.21
CA LEU A 167 5.15 18.24 9.13
C LEU A 167 3.68 18.56 8.77
N ALA A 168 3.04 17.70 7.97
CA ALA A 168 1.63 17.77 7.64
C ALA A 168 0.74 17.34 8.83
N GLU A 169 1.10 16.26 9.53
CA GLU A 169 0.46 15.83 10.80
C GLU A 169 0.50 16.95 11.86
N ALA A 170 1.60 17.71 11.92
CA ALA A 170 1.74 18.83 12.84
C ALA A 170 0.84 20.04 12.52
N ARG A 171 0.42 20.22 11.26
CA ARG A 171 -0.42 21.35 10.83
C ARG A 171 -1.91 21.02 10.68
N ILE A 172 -2.26 19.78 10.36
CA ILE A 172 -3.63 19.43 9.92
C ILE A 172 -4.47 18.80 11.04
N GLY A 173 -3.84 18.17 12.04
CA GLY A 173 -4.56 17.40 13.06
C GLY A 173 -4.78 18.06 14.42
N LYS A 174 -4.18 19.24 14.70
CA LYS A 174 -4.19 19.84 16.04
C LYS A 174 -5.25 20.95 16.14
N PRO A 175 -6.24 20.84 17.03
CA PRO A 175 -7.20 21.92 17.25
C PRO A 175 -6.51 23.18 17.80
N SER A 176 -6.97 24.35 17.34
CA SER A 176 -6.45 25.69 17.66
C SER A 176 -6.55 26.08 19.14
N LEU A 177 -7.21 25.27 19.97
CA LEU A 177 -7.41 25.51 21.41
C LEU A 177 -6.23 25.05 22.28
N VAL A 178 -5.24 24.38 21.68
CA VAL A 178 -4.02 23.96 22.39
C VAL A 178 -3.01 25.10 22.36
N ARG A 179 -3.04 25.93 23.40
CA ARG A 179 -1.92 26.82 23.75
C ARG A 179 -0.75 25.93 24.18
N ASP A 180 0.37 26.08 23.47
CA ASP A 180 1.68 25.49 23.75
C ASP A 180 1.91 24.04 23.30
N THR A 181 2.26 23.89 22.02
CA THR A 181 2.95 22.69 21.54
C THR A 181 4.47 22.89 21.50
N SER A 182 5.17 22.12 22.33
CA SER A 182 6.47 21.50 22.02
C SER A 182 7.58 22.38 21.40
N ARG A 183 7.73 23.65 21.80
CA ARG A 183 8.93 24.46 21.54
C ARG A 183 9.23 25.46 22.65
N LEU A 184 9.54 24.99 23.87
CA LEU A 184 10.16 25.86 24.88
C LEU A 184 11.21 25.10 25.71
N ASN A 185 12.22 25.86 26.12
CA ASN A 185 13.48 25.49 26.75
C ASN A 185 13.41 24.31 27.74
N ILE A 186 14.43 23.45 27.70
CA ILE A 186 14.71 22.43 28.73
C ILE A 186 14.74 23.06 30.14
N VAL A 187 15.08 24.35 30.23
CA VAL A 187 15.13 25.11 31.49
C VAL A 187 13.74 25.45 32.04
N ASP A 188 12.70 25.62 31.21
CA ASP A 188 11.31 25.82 31.66
C ASP A 188 10.54 24.51 31.87
N THR A 189 11.10 23.40 31.39
CA THR A 189 10.54 22.04 31.54
C THR A 189 10.47 21.56 32.99
N LEU A 190 11.27 22.15 33.88
CA LEU A 190 11.32 21.79 35.30
C LEU A 190 10.27 22.49 36.17
N ARG A 191 9.43 23.39 35.62
CA ARG A 191 8.57 24.26 36.43
C ARG A 191 7.10 23.85 36.52
N HIS A 192 6.62 22.89 35.74
CA HIS A 192 5.22 22.46 35.80
C HIS A 192 5.08 20.96 36.10
N PRO A 193 4.41 20.58 37.22
CA PRO A 193 4.21 19.18 37.60
C PRO A 193 3.37 18.41 36.58
N ILE A 194 2.39 19.08 35.97
CA ILE A 194 1.49 18.51 34.95
C ILE A 194 2.24 18.23 33.64
N LEU A 195 3.16 19.12 33.26
CA LEU A 195 3.99 18.92 32.08
C LEU A 195 4.97 17.75 32.26
N SER A 196 5.42 17.54 33.52
CA SER A 196 6.21 16.37 33.88
C SER A 196 5.39 15.08 33.77
N LEU A 197 4.13 15.08 34.22
CA LEU A 197 3.23 13.95 34.09
C LEU A 197 3.01 13.56 32.61
N ALA A 198 2.73 14.54 31.75
CA ALA A 198 2.60 14.35 30.31
C ALA A 198 3.88 13.81 29.64
N LYS A 199 5.06 14.29 30.06
CA LYS A 199 6.33 13.83 29.50
C LYS A 199 6.65 12.38 29.90
N HIS A 200 6.36 12.01 31.14
CA HIS A 200 6.62 10.65 31.64
C HIS A 200 5.58 9.62 31.18
N SER A 201 4.33 10.05 30.92
CA SER A 201 3.30 9.17 30.37
C SER A 201 3.54 8.77 28.91
N GLY A 202 4.39 9.49 28.19
CA GLY A 202 4.66 9.25 26.77
C GLY A 202 3.49 9.60 25.85
N MET A 203 2.45 10.25 26.38
CA MET A 203 1.27 10.71 25.65
C MET A 203 1.50 12.11 25.07
N ASP A 204 0.73 12.47 24.04
CA ASP A 204 0.60 13.89 23.68
C ASP A 204 -0.22 14.61 24.77
N TYR A 205 -0.08 15.93 24.94
CA TYR A 205 -0.86 16.65 25.95
C TYR A 205 -1.55 17.89 25.38
N ALA A 206 -2.68 18.24 25.99
CA ALA A 206 -3.40 19.49 25.78
C ALA A 206 -3.78 20.10 27.14
N ILE A 207 -3.63 21.41 27.25
CA ILE A 207 -4.01 22.19 28.43
C ILE A 207 -5.20 23.06 28.02
N LEU A 208 -6.24 23.04 28.84
CA LEU A 208 -7.46 23.80 28.69
C LEU A 208 -7.74 24.53 29.99
N THR A 209 -8.16 25.79 29.92
CA THR A 209 -8.61 26.55 31.10
C THR A 209 -10.12 26.72 31.02
N GLY A 210 -10.84 26.33 32.08
CA GLY A 210 -12.30 26.41 32.15
C GLY A 210 -12.84 27.82 31.90
N GLY A 211 -12.12 28.85 32.39
CA GLY A 211 -12.46 30.26 32.17
C GLY A 211 -12.45 30.70 30.69
N ASP A 212 -11.61 30.11 29.85
CA ASP A 212 -11.54 30.42 28.41
C ASP A 212 -12.63 29.72 27.60
N ILE A 213 -13.14 28.58 28.09
CA ILE A 213 -14.13 27.75 27.39
C ILE A 213 -15.56 28.20 27.68
N ALA A 214 -15.82 28.69 28.89
CA ALA A 214 -17.14 29.18 29.30
C ALA A 214 -17.79 30.16 28.28
N PRO A 215 -17.08 31.18 27.74
CA PRO A 215 -17.66 32.08 26.74
C PRO A 215 -17.83 31.48 25.33
N MET A 216 -17.22 30.33 25.03
CA MET A 216 -17.20 29.76 23.68
C MET A 216 -18.50 29.07 23.25
N GLY A 217 -19.42 28.79 24.18
CA GLY A 217 -20.72 28.18 23.87
C GLY A 217 -20.61 26.94 22.98
N ASN A 218 -21.22 26.99 21.78
CA ASN A 218 -21.22 25.87 20.82
C ASN A 218 -19.84 25.61 20.16
N GLU A 219 -18.92 26.58 20.17
CA GLU A 219 -17.57 26.37 19.65
C GLU A 219 -16.70 25.54 20.61
N GLY A 220 -16.94 25.69 21.92
CA GLY A 220 -16.28 24.88 22.94
C GLY A 220 -16.59 23.39 22.76
N VAL A 221 -17.82 23.08 22.39
CA VAL A 221 -18.27 21.72 22.02
C VAL A 221 -17.45 21.13 20.89
N THR A 222 -17.29 21.90 19.83
CA THR A 222 -16.54 21.49 18.65
C THR A 222 -15.07 21.29 18.98
N ALA A 223 -14.49 22.15 19.82
CA ALA A 223 -13.09 22.02 20.25
C ALA A 223 -12.87 20.74 21.06
N VAL A 224 -13.79 20.44 21.98
CA VAL A 224 -13.75 19.22 22.79
C VAL A 224 -13.84 17.96 21.91
N HIS A 225 -14.74 17.94 20.91
CA HIS A 225 -14.80 16.84 19.94
C HIS A 225 -13.50 16.65 19.16
N LYS A 226 -12.89 17.75 18.69
CA LYS A 226 -11.60 17.69 17.98
C LYS A 226 -10.48 17.13 18.85
N VAL A 227 -10.48 17.40 20.16
CA VAL A 227 -9.49 16.84 21.10
C VAL A 227 -9.63 15.31 21.19
N PHE A 228 -10.85 14.78 21.20
CA PHE A 228 -11.06 13.33 21.18
C PHE A 228 -10.69 12.68 19.85
N ASP A 229 -11.05 13.31 18.74
CA ASP A 229 -10.69 12.78 17.42
C ASP A 229 -9.16 12.74 17.28
N TRP A 230 -8.47 13.75 17.82
CA TRP A 230 -7.02 13.76 17.96
C TRP A 230 -6.50 12.64 18.88
N ALA A 231 -7.13 12.42 20.04
CA ALA A 231 -6.77 11.33 20.96
C ALA A 231 -6.86 9.95 20.31
N ASN A 232 -7.90 9.71 19.51
CA ASN A 232 -8.10 8.44 18.81
C ASN A 232 -7.11 8.24 17.65
N THR A 233 -6.81 9.32 16.93
CA THR A 233 -5.88 9.32 15.79
C THR A 233 -4.42 9.26 16.23
N SER A 234 -4.08 9.82 17.39
CA SER A 234 -2.73 9.79 17.92
C SER A 234 -2.29 8.35 18.24
N LYS A 235 -1.05 8.02 17.87
CA LYS A 235 -0.42 6.74 18.20
C LYS A 235 -0.03 6.64 19.67
N LYS A 236 0.19 7.78 20.32
CA LYS A 236 0.62 7.89 21.72
C LYS A 236 -0.55 8.06 22.68
N GLY A 237 -1.71 8.45 22.17
CA GLY A 237 -2.83 8.92 22.98
C GLY A 237 -2.62 10.37 23.44
N VAL A 238 -3.65 10.92 24.09
CA VAL A 238 -3.68 12.32 24.54
C VAL A 238 -4.04 12.41 26.02
N LEU A 239 -3.27 13.22 26.75
CA LEU A 239 -3.55 13.69 28.10
C LEU A 239 -4.20 15.06 28.03
N LEU A 240 -5.45 15.16 28.47
CA LEU A 240 -6.18 16.41 28.55
C LEU A 240 -6.16 16.93 29.98
N PHE A 241 -5.49 18.06 30.19
CA PHE A 241 -5.51 18.78 31.46
C PHE A 241 -6.52 19.93 31.38
N VAL A 242 -7.48 19.96 32.30
CA VAL A 242 -8.47 21.04 32.42
C VAL A 242 -8.25 21.75 33.75
N ASP A 243 -7.76 22.97 33.69
CA ASP A 243 -7.64 23.87 34.84
C ASP A 243 -8.96 24.60 35.09
N GLU A 244 -9.21 25.01 36.34
CA GLU A 244 -10.45 25.70 36.75
C GLU A 244 -11.72 24.99 36.24
N ALA A 245 -11.77 23.66 36.41
CA ALA A 245 -12.87 22.86 35.93
C ALA A 245 -14.20 23.22 36.63
N ASP A 246 -14.17 23.85 37.81
CA ASP A 246 -15.35 24.43 38.49
C ASP A 246 -15.96 25.61 37.73
N ALA A 247 -15.16 26.45 37.05
CA ALA A 247 -15.68 27.50 36.16
C ALA A 247 -16.49 26.90 34.99
N PHE A 248 -16.15 25.67 34.61
CA PHE A 248 -16.81 24.92 33.55
C PHE A 248 -18.01 24.08 34.04
N LEU A 249 -17.97 23.59 35.29
CA LEU A 249 -18.84 22.53 35.81
C LEU A 249 -19.81 22.96 36.92
N ARG A 250 -19.88 24.25 37.26
CA ARG A 250 -20.68 24.78 38.38
C ARG A 250 -22.12 24.27 38.42
N LYS A 251 -22.54 23.79 39.60
CA LYS A 251 -23.92 23.37 39.92
C LYS A 251 -24.90 24.55 39.80
N ARG A 252 -26.04 24.25 39.16
CA ARG A 252 -27.25 25.07 38.89
C ARG A 252 -27.63 25.89 40.12
N GLU A 253 -28.03 27.16 40.01
CA GLU A 253 -29.47 27.45 40.15
C GLU A 253 -29.98 28.74 39.49
N GLN A 254 -29.13 29.72 39.10
CA GLN A 254 -29.68 31.05 38.73
C GLN A 254 -29.24 31.66 37.39
N GLU A 255 -28.18 31.24 36.70
CA GLU A 255 -27.86 31.84 35.40
C GLU A 255 -27.39 30.85 34.33
N ARG A 256 -28.00 31.01 33.16
CA ARG A 256 -27.79 30.42 31.83
C ARG A 256 -26.40 29.81 31.54
N ILE A 257 -26.10 28.64 32.08
CA ILE A 257 -25.12 27.75 31.45
C ILE A 257 -25.77 27.19 30.18
N SER A 258 -25.12 27.37 29.03
CA SER A 258 -25.56 26.84 27.73
C SER A 258 -25.90 25.34 27.85
N GLU A 259 -27.14 24.98 27.51
CA GLU A 259 -27.61 23.59 27.41
C GLU A 259 -26.66 22.75 26.52
N GLY A 260 -26.09 23.38 25.49
CA GLY A 260 -25.11 22.76 24.59
C GLY A 260 -23.81 22.34 25.30
N LEU A 261 -23.37 23.07 26.32
CA LEU A 261 -22.14 22.72 27.04
C LEU A 261 -22.34 21.52 27.97
N ARG A 262 -23.49 21.46 28.64
CA ARG A 262 -23.87 20.30 29.45
C ARG A 262 -24.11 19.06 28.60
N ALA A 263 -24.79 19.22 27.46
CA ALA A 263 -24.97 18.14 26.50
C ALA A 263 -23.63 17.61 25.97
N THR A 264 -22.67 18.50 25.72
CA THR A 264 -21.31 18.16 25.28
C THR A 264 -20.54 17.44 26.35
N LEU A 265 -20.55 17.96 27.57
CA LEU A 265 -19.94 17.28 28.71
C LEU A 265 -20.52 15.90 28.91
N ASN A 266 -21.84 15.75 28.84
CA ASN A 266 -22.47 14.44 28.93
C ASN A 266 -22.09 13.53 27.75
N ALA A 267 -21.98 14.04 26.53
CA ALA A 267 -21.49 13.29 25.37
C ALA A 267 -19.99 12.96 25.47
N PHE A 268 -19.19 13.85 26.05
CA PHE A 268 -17.78 13.70 26.34
C PHE A 268 -17.60 12.57 27.34
N LEU A 269 -18.33 12.66 28.46
CA LEU A 269 -18.35 11.64 29.49
C LEU A 269 -18.82 10.31 28.91
N PHE A 270 -19.85 10.30 28.04
CA PHE A 270 -20.35 9.08 27.40
C PHE A 270 -19.25 8.35 26.62
N ARG A 271 -18.36 9.09 25.94
CA ARG A 271 -17.21 8.51 25.25
C ARG A 271 -16.07 8.09 26.19
N THR A 272 -15.97 8.66 27.39
CA THR A 272 -14.99 8.25 28.41
C THR A 272 -15.52 7.18 29.36
N GLY A 273 -16.71 6.62 29.13
CA GLY A 273 -17.28 5.54 29.94
C GLY A 273 -16.60 4.19 29.73
N GLU A 274 -15.79 4.04 28.68
CA GLU A 274 -14.97 2.86 28.45
C GLU A 274 -13.50 3.16 28.81
N GLN A 275 -12.90 2.23 29.55
CA GLN A 275 -11.48 2.26 29.89
C GLN A 275 -10.62 2.34 28.62
N SER A 276 -9.89 3.45 28.46
CA SER A 276 -9.06 3.70 27.28
C SER A 276 -7.62 4.00 27.67
N LYS A 277 -6.68 3.29 27.06
CA LYS A 277 -5.23 3.58 27.20
C LYS A 277 -4.77 4.75 26.35
N LYS A 278 -5.65 5.29 25.50
CA LYS A 278 -5.33 6.38 24.55
C LYS A 278 -5.77 7.75 25.03
N PHE A 279 -6.54 7.84 26.10
CA PHE A 279 -7.05 9.10 26.59
C PHE A 279 -6.97 9.16 28.11
N MET A 280 -6.32 10.21 28.62
CA MET A 280 -6.22 10.49 30.05
C MET A 280 -6.80 11.88 30.31
N LEU A 281 -7.73 11.98 31.25
CA LEU A 281 -8.33 13.24 31.66
C LEU A 281 -7.84 13.61 33.06
N VAL A 282 -7.32 14.82 33.21
CA VAL A 282 -6.90 15.38 34.50
C VAL A 282 -7.66 16.68 34.72
N LEU A 283 -8.47 16.73 35.78
CA LEU A 283 -9.26 17.91 36.14
C LEU A 283 -8.67 18.55 37.39
N ALA A 284 -8.46 19.87 37.36
CA ALA A 284 -8.12 20.67 38.53
C ALA A 284 -9.31 21.58 38.89
N SER A 285 -9.73 21.53 40.16
CA SER A 285 -10.87 22.30 40.66
C SER A 285 -10.67 22.62 42.14
N ASN A 286 -11.10 23.80 42.55
CA ASN A 286 -11.13 24.20 43.96
C ASN A 286 -12.39 23.71 44.68
N GLN A 287 -13.41 23.27 43.93
CA GLN A 287 -14.74 22.94 44.46
C GLN A 287 -15.23 21.60 43.88
N PRO A 288 -14.59 20.46 44.22
CA PRO A 288 -14.94 19.16 43.66
C PRO A 288 -16.37 18.71 43.97
N GLU A 289 -16.97 19.20 45.07
CA GLU A 289 -18.36 18.90 45.46
C GLU A 289 -19.41 19.40 44.44
N GLN A 290 -19.03 20.36 43.59
CA GLN A 290 -19.91 20.89 42.55
C GLN A 290 -20.09 19.94 41.37
N PHE A 291 -19.22 18.95 41.23
CA PHE A 291 -19.35 17.95 40.18
C PHE A 291 -20.66 17.16 40.34
N ASP A 292 -21.31 16.92 39.21
CA ASP A 292 -22.50 16.07 39.17
C ASP A 292 -22.10 14.61 39.42
N TRP A 293 -23.02 13.80 39.95
CA TRP A 293 -22.77 12.40 40.29
C TRP A 293 -22.22 11.61 39.09
N ALA A 294 -22.65 11.96 37.87
CA ALA A 294 -22.24 11.31 36.62
C ALA A 294 -20.77 11.57 36.24
N ILE A 295 -20.15 12.63 36.77
CA ILE A 295 -18.72 12.92 36.59
C ILE A 295 -17.92 12.15 37.63
N ASN A 296 -18.34 12.18 38.89
CA ASN A 296 -17.66 11.50 39.99
C ASN A 296 -17.60 9.97 39.77
N ASP A 297 -18.65 9.37 39.20
CA ASP A 297 -18.68 7.95 38.84
C ASP A 297 -17.65 7.56 37.75
N ARG A 298 -17.16 8.53 36.99
CA ARG A 298 -16.19 8.32 35.88
C ARG A 298 -14.79 8.79 36.22
N MET A 299 -14.58 9.39 37.38
CA MET A 299 -13.25 9.74 37.86
C MET A 299 -12.72 8.57 38.67
N ASP A 300 -11.73 7.87 38.12
CA ASP A 300 -11.13 6.70 38.78
C ASP A 300 -10.41 7.09 40.08
N GLU A 301 -9.74 8.25 40.10
CA GLU A 301 -8.90 8.71 41.21
C GLU A 301 -9.14 10.20 41.50
N ILE A 302 -9.26 10.54 42.78
CA ILE A 302 -9.37 11.91 43.26
C ILE A 302 -8.21 12.18 44.22
N VAL A 303 -7.34 13.11 43.83
CA VAL A 303 -6.21 13.54 44.66
C VAL A 303 -6.58 14.84 45.34
N GLN A 304 -6.71 14.81 46.66
CA GLN A 304 -6.96 15.98 47.48
C GLN A 304 -5.64 16.68 47.84
N PHE A 305 -5.61 18.00 47.70
CA PHE A 305 -4.49 18.84 48.13
C PHE A 305 -4.91 19.67 49.34
N ASP A 306 -4.38 19.31 50.50
CA ASP A 306 -4.59 20.08 51.74
C ASP A 306 -3.57 21.22 51.87
N LEU A 307 -3.76 22.07 52.89
CA LEU A 307 -2.77 23.07 53.25
C LEU A 307 -1.46 22.40 53.68
N PRO A 308 -0.30 22.99 53.34
CA PRO A 308 0.99 22.36 53.59
C PRO A 308 1.26 22.20 55.09
N GLY A 309 1.67 20.99 55.48
CA GLY A 309 2.15 20.70 56.83
C GLY A 309 3.49 21.39 57.13
N LEU A 310 3.97 21.31 58.38
CA LEU A 310 5.21 22.01 58.79
C LEU A 310 6.42 21.64 57.92
N ALA A 311 6.64 20.34 57.67
CA ALA A 311 7.76 19.87 56.86
C ALA A 311 7.64 20.31 55.38
N GLU A 312 6.41 20.42 54.86
CA GLU A 312 6.16 20.89 53.49
C GLU A 312 6.36 22.40 53.38
N ARG A 313 5.93 23.16 54.39
CA ARG A 313 6.20 24.60 54.49
C ARG A 313 7.69 24.88 54.54
N GLU A 314 8.45 24.14 55.34
CA GLU A 314 9.92 24.27 55.40
C GLU A 314 10.55 24.03 54.01
N ARG A 315 10.10 22.99 53.30
CA ARG A 315 10.54 22.72 51.92
C ARG A 315 10.16 23.84 50.95
N LEU A 316 8.94 24.36 51.05
CA LEU A 316 8.46 25.47 50.22
C LEU A 316 9.22 26.77 50.49
N VAL A 317 9.42 27.12 51.77
CA VAL A 317 10.19 28.30 52.18
C VAL A 317 11.62 28.21 51.65
N ARG A 318 12.31 27.08 51.85
CA ARG A 318 13.66 26.87 51.29
C ARG A 318 13.68 26.99 49.76
N HIS A 319 12.69 26.40 49.08
CA HIS A 319 12.60 26.47 47.63
C HIS A 319 12.40 27.91 47.14
N TYR A 320 11.49 28.66 47.74
CA TYR A 320 11.24 30.06 47.35
C TYR A 320 12.38 30.99 47.77
N PHE A 321 13.05 30.70 48.89
CA PHE A 321 14.26 31.41 49.30
C PHE A 321 15.35 31.26 48.25
N ASP A 322 15.61 30.03 47.79
CA ASP A 322 16.57 29.78 46.70
C ASP A 322 16.18 30.52 45.41
N LEU A 323 14.92 30.39 45.00
CA LEU A 323 14.42 30.97 43.75
C LEU A 323 14.44 32.51 43.73
N TYR A 324 14.04 33.17 44.82
CA TYR A 324 13.83 34.62 44.86
C TYR A 324 14.98 35.40 45.53
N LEU A 325 15.82 34.75 46.34
CA LEU A 325 16.90 35.43 47.06
C LEU A 325 18.28 34.94 46.61
N LEU A 326 18.54 33.64 46.63
CA LEU A 326 19.87 33.10 46.29
C LEU A 326 20.18 33.23 44.80
N GLN A 327 19.32 32.74 43.89
CA GLN A 327 19.58 32.83 42.44
C GLN A 327 19.76 34.29 41.97
N PRO A 328 18.90 35.25 42.38
CA PRO A 328 19.11 36.68 42.12
C PRO A 328 20.39 37.28 42.71
N SER A 329 20.86 36.82 43.87
CA SER A 329 22.11 37.32 44.47
C SER A 329 23.36 36.89 43.68
N LEU A 330 23.29 35.76 42.98
CA LEU A 330 24.36 35.24 42.12
C LEU A 330 24.42 35.95 40.75
N ASP A 331 23.30 36.51 40.29
CA ASP A 331 23.24 37.23 39.02
C ASP A 331 23.78 38.66 39.20
N LYS A 332 24.91 38.96 38.55
CA LYS A 332 25.59 40.27 38.61
C LYS A 332 24.71 41.47 38.22
N ARG A 333 23.59 41.23 37.53
CA ARG A 333 22.62 42.28 37.17
C ARG A 333 21.67 42.66 38.30
N GLN A 334 21.45 41.81 39.29
CA GLN A 334 20.56 42.08 40.41
C GLN A 334 21.38 42.25 41.69
N ARG A 335 21.43 43.49 42.20
CA ARG A 335 22.14 43.81 43.45
C ARG A 335 21.27 43.43 44.66
N ILE A 336 21.20 42.14 44.97
CA ILE A 336 20.71 41.66 46.27
C ILE A 336 21.93 41.24 47.08
N ARG A 337 22.18 41.92 48.19
CA ARG A 337 23.24 41.57 49.14
C ARG A 337 22.60 40.82 50.29
N LEU A 338 22.94 39.55 50.43
CA LEU A 338 22.58 38.75 51.59
C LEU A 338 23.68 38.95 52.65
N ALA A 339 23.32 38.87 53.93
CA ALA A 339 24.29 38.96 55.00
C ALA A 339 25.08 37.65 55.09
N ASP A 340 26.41 37.74 55.24
CA ASP A 340 27.31 36.57 55.16
C ASP A 340 27.20 35.64 56.38
N ASP A 341 26.60 36.10 57.50
CA ASP A 341 26.60 35.41 58.80
C ASP A 341 25.24 34.83 59.26
N ILE A 342 24.24 34.74 58.37
CA ILE A 342 22.91 34.22 58.74
C ILE A 342 22.83 32.70 58.51
N ASP A 343 22.38 31.96 59.53
CA ASP A 343 22.00 30.56 59.37
C ASP A 343 20.63 30.45 58.67
N TYR A 344 20.68 30.43 57.33
CA TYR A 344 19.51 30.29 56.48
C TYR A 344 18.66 29.05 56.80
N THR A 345 19.26 28.00 57.35
CA THR A 345 18.54 26.75 57.67
C THR A 345 17.61 26.97 58.85
N ALA A 346 18.13 27.62 59.90
CA ALA A 346 17.38 27.96 61.10
C ALA A 346 16.30 29.01 60.82
N GLU A 347 16.61 30.03 60.02
CA GLU A 347 15.64 31.08 59.63
C GLU A 347 14.49 30.50 58.79
N CYS A 348 14.78 29.62 57.83
CA CYS A 348 13.72 28.95 57.06
C CYS A 348 12.80 28.09 57.93
N GLU A 349 13.35 27.45 58.97
CA GLU A 349 12.56 26.66 59.91
C GLU A 349 11.65 27.55 60.76
N GLU A 350 12.18 28.66 61.27
CA GLU A 350 11.40 29.62 62.05
C GLU A 350 10.29 30.27 61.21
N VAL A 351 10.58 30.64 59.96
CA VAL A 351 9.54 31.13 59.05
C VAL A 351 8.50 30.05 58.74
N ALA A 352 8.90 28.79 58.57
CA ALA A 352 7.96 27.69 58.35
C ALA A 352 6.99 27.49 59.54
N ARG A 353 7.44 27.74 60.77
CA ARG A 353 6.58 27.75 61.97
C ARG A 353 5.62 28.93 61.96
N ARG A 354 6.07 30.12 61.57
CA ARG A 354 5.25 31.35 61.52
C ARG A 354 4.23 31.40 60.37
N THR A 355 4.41 30.57 59.35
CA THR A 355 3.55 30.53 58.15
C THR A 355 2.45 29.46 58.22
N GLU A 356 2.05 29.06 59.43
CA GLU A 356 0.94 28.13 59.64
C GLU A 356 -0.37 28.66 59.03
N GLY A 357 -1.10 27.77 58.34
CA GLY A 357 -2.36 28.10 57.67
C GLY A 357 -2.19 28.79 56.31
N LEU A 358 -0.97 29.14 55.89
CA LEU A 358 -0.75 29.73 54.57
C LEU A 358 -0.68 28.66 53.47
N SER A 359 -1.28 28.98 52.33
CA SER A 359 -1.14 28.23 51.09
C SER A 359 0.25 28.40 50.47
N GLY A 360 0.65 27.46 49.61
CA GLY A 360 1.93 27.58 48.88
C GLY A 360 2.06 28.87 48.05
N ARG A 361 0.93 29.42 47.56
CA ARG A 361 0.90 30.71 46.85
C ARG A 361 1.17 31.89 47.79
N GLU A 362 0.64 31.85 49.01
CA GLU A 362 0.87 32.91 50.00
C GLU A 362 2.31 32.89 50.50
N ILE A 363 2.88 31.71 50.76
CA ILE A 363 4.30 31.56 51.12
C ILE A 363 5.20 32.11 50.00
N SER A 364 4.87 31.84 48.73
CA SER A 364 5.57 32.44 47.58
C SER A 364 5.51 33.97 47.59
N LYS A 365 4.35 34.57 47.88
CA LYS A 365 4.19 36.03 47.98
C LYS A 365 5.04 36.62 49.11
N VAL A 366 5.18 35.93 50.23
CA VAL A 366 6.07 36.34 51.33
C VAL A 366 7.51 36.41 50.85
N ALA A 367 7.98 35.41 50.10
CA ALA A 367 9.34 35.41 49.54
C ALA A 367 9.56 36.55 48.51
N VAL A 368 8.55 36.82 47.67
CA VAL A 368 8.59 37.97 46.74
C VAL A 368 8.66 39.30 47.49
N ALA A 369 7.95 39.43 48.63
CA ALA A 369 8.00 40.62 49.46
C ALA A 369 9.39 40.83 50.08
N TRP A 370 10.06 39.77 50.54
CA TRP A 370 11.45 39.85 51.00
C TRP A 370 12.41 40.33 49.92
N GLN A 371 12.27 39.77 48.70
CA GLN A 371 13.07 40.19 47.55
C GLN A 371 12.88 41.68 47.24
N ALA A 372 11.64 42.17 47.29
CA ALA A 372 11.34 43.58 47.09
C ALA A 372 11.96 44.47 48.18
N SER A 373 11.88 44.06 49.46
CA SER A 373 12.48 44.77 50.58
C SER A 373 13.99 44.94 50.44
N LEU A 374 14.69 43.85 50.11
CA LEU A 374 16.15 43.85 49.94
C LEU A 374 16.61 44.71 48.76
N ARG A 375 15.81 44.81 47.69
CA ARG A 375 16.09 45.71 46.56
C ARG A 375 15.95 47.19 46.92
N ILE A 376 15.11 47.52 47.89
CA ILE A 376 14.88 48.89 48.36
C ILE A 376 15.91 49.29 49.43
N GLY A 377 16.75 48.34 49.89
CA GLY A 377 17.82 48.58 50.87
C GLY A 377 17.39 48.47 52.33
N CYS A 378 16.23 47.87 52.60
CA CYS A 378 15.87 47.46 53.95
C CYS A 378 16.53 46.12 54.28
N GLU A 379 17.29 46.08 55.38
CA GLU A 379 17.76 44.83 55.99
C GLU A 379 16.53 44.02 56.49
N LEU A 380 16.59 42.70 56.34
CA LEU A 380 15.54 41.79 56.84
C LEU A 380 15.47 41.88 58.38
N PRO A 381 14.27 41.85 58.99
CA PRO A 381 14.12 41.86 60.46
C PRO A 381 14.59 40.56 61.12
#